data_AF-A0A2V6RJK6-F1
#
_entry.id   AF-A0A2V6RJK6-F1
#
_cell.length_a   1.000
_cell.length_b   1.000
_cell.length_c   1.000
_cell.angle_alpha   90.00
_cell.angle_beta   90.00
_cell.angle_gamma   90.00
#
_symmetry.space_group_name_H-M   'P 1'
#
loop_
_entity.id
_entity.type
_entity.pdbx_description
1 polymer ?
#
loop_
_entity_poly.entity_id
_entity_poly.type
_entity_poly.pdbx_seq_one_letter_code
_entity_poly.pdbx_strand_id
1 'polypeptide(L)'
;MSKYYMLLAFDALLFGAVAMSLDLLMGYTGQVSFGHAAFFGLGAYATAVLLERGVFSLWLCLGLAVVVVGLYALTVSYFATSRRGIYFALLTLIFAEVVYTFFRYTQTFGGSDGIQGLPAFQVLPAVAIDAPARLYYLVVAYLLLAYLACRVVVRSHFGQVLVAIRENEDRARFLGYNVQRYKMGVCLISAVLTG
;
A
#
# COMPACT_ATOMS: atom_id res chain seq x y z
N MET A 1 -1.73 -14.19 -26.52
CA MET A 1 -0.58 -13.62 -25.79
C MET A 1 0.11 -14.75 -25.04
N SER A 2 1.43 -14.95 -25.19
CA SER A 2 2.14 -16.03 -24.47
C SER A 2 2.07 -15.78 -22.95
N LYS A 3 2.00 -16.85 -22.15
CA LYS A 3 1.90 -16.79 -20.67
C LYS A 3 2.98 -15.89 -20.06
N TYR A 4 4.18 -15.90 -20.62
CA TYR A 4 5.30 -15.05 -20.20
C TYR A 4 4.97 -13.55 -20.27
N TYR A 5 4.46 -13.06 -21.40
CA TYR A 5 4.10 -11.65 -21.56
C TYR A 5 2.97 -11.21 -20.63
N MET A 6 2.06 -12.13 -20.28
CA MET A 6 0.95 -11.84 -19.39
C MET A 6 1.41 -11.68 -17.93
N LEU A 7 2.33 -12.52 -17.46
CA LEU A 7 2.93 -12.39 -16.13
C LEU A 7 3.81 -11.13 -16.03
N LEU A 8 4.62 -10.87 -17.05
CA LEU A 8 5.43 -9.65 -17.09
C LEU A 8 4.55 -8.39 -17.07
N ALA A 9 3.44 -8.39 -17.82
CA ALA A 9 2.49 -7.28 -17.81
C ALA A 9 1.76 -7.16 -16.45
N PHE A 10 1.43 -8.27 -15.80
CA PHE A 10 0.87 -8.27 -14.45
C PHE A 10 1.82 -7.60 -13.45
N ASP A 11 3.10 -7.99 -13.43
CA ASP A 11 4.10 -7.40 -12.55
C ASP A 11 4.29 -5.90 -12.83
N ALA A 12 4.36 -5.52 -14.11
CA ALA A 12 4.49 -4.13 -14.51
C ALA A 12 3.30 -3.27 -14.06
N LEU A 13 2.06 -3.78 -14.18
CA LEU A 13 0.86 -3.07 -13.73
C LEU A 13 0.79 -2.99 -12.20
N LEU A 14 1.19 -4.05 -11.50
CA LEU A 14 1.26 -4.08 -10.04
C LEU A 14 2.24 -3.02 -9.50
N PHE A 15 3.47 -3.00 -10.02
CA PHE A 15 4.45 -1.96 -9.68
C PHE A 15 4.00 -0.57 -10.14
N GLY A 16 3.22 -0.47 -11.23
CA GLY A 16 2.56 0.77 -11.63
C GLY A 16 1.61 1.30 -10.54
N ALA A 17 0.80 0.44 -9.93
CA ALA A 17 -0.08 0.84 -8.82
C ALA A 17 0.72 1.30 -7.58
N VAL A 18 1.81 0.60 -7.25
CA VAL A 18 2.72 1.00 -6.16
C VAL A 18 3.43 2.33 -6.48
N ALA A 19 3.83 2.55 -7.73
CA ALA A 19 4.43 3.82 -8.15
C ALA A 19 3.42 4.97 -8.03
N MET A 20 2.15 4.74 -8.34
CA MET A 20 1.09 5.74 -8.18
C MET A 20 0.81 6.07 -6.72
N SER A 21 0.81 5.09 -5.82
CA SER A 21 0.64 5.35 -4.39
C SER A 21 1.84 6.14 -3.83
N LEU A 22 3.06 5.80 -4.26
CA LEU A 22 4.27 6.56 -3.91
C LEU A 22 4.22 8.00 -4.44
N ASP A 23 3.78 8.21 -5.68
CA ASP A 23 3.59 9.54 -6.27
C ASP A 23 2.53 10.36 -5.52
N LEU A 24 1.48 9.73 -4.97
CA LEU A 24 0.51 10.43 -4.15
C LEU A 24 1.15 11.10 -2.92
N LEU A 25 2.10 10.41 -2.28
CA LEU A 25 2.88 10.96 -1.16
C LEU A 25 3.92 11.96 -1.67
N MET A 26 4.81 11.54 -2.57
CA MET A 26 5.95 12.34 -3.02
C MET A 26 5.52 13.56 -3.85
N GLY A 27 4.64 13.36 -4.82
CA GLY A 27 4.16 14.38 -5.74
C GLY A 27 3.29 15.43 -5.06
N TYR A 28 2.42 15.08 -4.11
CA TYR A 28 1.49 16.05 -3.51
C TYR A 28 1.94 16.61 -2.16
N THR A 29 2.72 15.88 -1.36
CA THR A 29 3.23 16.39 -0.08
C THR A 29 4.70 16.80 -0.09
N GLY A 30 5.46 16.40 -1.11
CA GLY A 30 6.91 16.60 -1.16
C GLY A 30 7.69 15.70 -0.20
N GLN A 31 7.06 14.69 0.40
CA GLN A 31 7.70 13.74 1.30
C GLN A 31 8.01 12.43 0.59
N VAL A 32 9.29 12.05 0.55
CA VAL A 32 9.74 10.77 -0.01
C VAL A 32 9.63 9.69 1.06
N SER A 33 8.93 8.60 0.76
CA SER A 33 8.82 7.45 1.66
C SER A 33 9.56 6.24 1.09
N PHE A 34 10.36 5.58 1.92
CA PHE A 34 10.93 4.26 1.63
C PHE A 34 10.16 3.13 2.35
N GLY A 35 9.00 3.46 2.93
CA GLY A 35 8.18 2.53 3.72
C GLY A 35 7.26 1.63 2.90
N HIS A 36 7.04 1.92 1.61
CA HIS A 36 6.05 1.24 0.78
C HIS A 36 6.26 -0.28 0.66
N ALA A 37 7.51 -0.74 0.70
CA ALA A 37 7.82 -2.17 0.72
C ALA A 37 7.23 -2.87 1.96
N ALA A 38 7.17 -2.20 3.10
CA ALA A 38 6.59 -2.73 4.33
C ALA A 38 5.07 -2.88 4.20
N PHE A 39 4.39 -1.89 3.63
CA PHE A 39 2.94 -1.94 3.40
C PHE A 39 2.58 -3.06 2.42
N PHE A 40 3.32 -3.15 1.30
CA PHE A 40 3.16 -4.21 0.31
C PHE A 40 3.35 -5.60 0.94
N GLY A 41 4.42 -5.78 1.71
CA GLY A 41 4.71 -7.04 2.40
C GLY A 41 3.65 -7.40 3.43
N LEU A 42 3.21 -6.44 4.27
CA LEU A 42 2.17 -6.68 5.28
C LEU A 42 0.84 -7.08 4.65
N GLY A 43 0.43 -6.46 3.54
CA GLY A 43 -0.77 -6.86 2.79
C GLY A 43 -0.65 -8.28 2.24
N ALA A 44 0.50 -8.61 1.64
CA ALA A 44 0.78 -9.95 1.13
C ALA A 44 0.75 -11.01 2.25
N TYR A 45 1.39 -10.77 3.39
CA TYR A 45 1.38 -11.72 4.52
C TYR A 45 0.00 -11.83 5.17
N ALA A 46 -0.73 -10.72 5.30
CA ALA A 46 -2.08 -10.72 5.87
C ALA A 46 -3.04 -11.60 5.04
N THR A 47 -2.95 -11.52 3.71
CA THR A 47 -3.74 -12.38 2.80
C THR A 47 -3.24 -13.82 2.78
N ALA A 48 -1.92 -14.04 2.78
CA ALA A 48 -1.31 -15.37 2.77
C ALA A 48 -1.71 -16.22 3.99
N VAL A 49 -1.67 -15.63 5.19
CA VAL A 49 -2.01 -16.32 6.44
C VAL A 49 -3.48 -16.75 6.47
N LEU A 50 -4.38 -15.95 5.89
CA LEU A 50 -5.80 -16.31 5.80
C LEU A 50 -6.03 -17.47 4.81
N LEU A 51 -5.36 -17.43 3.66
CA LEU A 51 -5.43 -18.49 2.67
C LEU A 51 -4.91 -19.82 3.22
N GLU A 52 -3.79 -19.79 3.95
CA GLU A 52 -3.23 -20.97 4.61
C GLU A 52 -4.21 -21.59 5.62
N ARG A 53 -5.00 -20.75 6.31
CA ARG A 53 -6.03 -21.17 7.26
C ARG A 53 -7.36 -21.59 6.60
N GLY A 54 -7.42 -21.66 5.27
CA GLY A 54 -8.59 -22.12 4.52
C GLY A 54 -9.65 -21.04 4.24
N VAL A 55 -9.33 -19.76 4.44
CA VAL A 55 -10.23 -18.66 4.06
C VAL A 55 -9.94 -18.26 2.62
N PHE A 56 -10.76 -18.72 1.68
CA PHE A 56 -10.56 -18.47 0.25
C PHE A 56 -11.28 -17.22 -0.29
N SER A 57 -12.12 -16.58 0.52
CA SER A 57 -12.89 -15.41 0.09
C SER A 57 -11.99 -14.19 -0.09
N LEU A 58 -11.90 -13.71 -1.34
CA LEU A 58 -11.11 -12.54 -1.72
C LEU A 58 -11.47 -11.31 -0.88
N TRP A 59 -12.76 -11.07 -0.64
CA TRP A 59 -13.23 -9.89 0.09
C TRP A 59 -12.81 -9.88 1.55
N LEU A 60 -12.78 -11.06 2.18
CA LEU A 60 -12.31 -11.21 3.56
C LEU A 60 -10.78 -11.02 3.63
N CYS A 61 -10.04 -11.58 2.67
CA CYS A 61 -8.60 -11.38 2.56
C CYS A 61 -8.25 -9.91 2.37
N LEU A 62 -8.90 -9.21 1.44
CA LEU A 62 -8.70 -7.78 1.21
C LEU A 62 -9.11 -6.95 2.43
N GLY A 63 -10.26 -7.24 3.03
CA GLY A 63 -10.73 -6.52 4.22
C GLY A 63 -9.74 -6.61 5.37
N LEU A 64 -9.18 -7.79 5.63
CA LEU A 64 -8.19 -7.98 6.68
C LEU A 64 -6.84 -7.32 6.32
N ALA A 65 -6.41 -7.41 5.06
CA ALA A 65 -5.20 -6.72 4.59
C ALA A 65 -5.29 -5.20 4.80
N VAL A 66 -6.41 -4.59 4.41
CA VAL A 66 -6.67 -3.15 4.61
C VAL A 66 -6.64 -2.77 6.09
N VAL A 67 -7.20 -3.61 6.97
CA VAL A 67 -7.18 -3.35 8.42
C VAL A 67 -5.76 -3.44 8.97
N VAL A 68 -5.01 -4.49 8.65
CA VAL A 68 -3.65 -4.70 9.13
C VAL A 68 -2.72 -3.59 8.64
N VAL A 69 -2.73 -3.33 7.33
CA VAL A 69 -1.92 -2.28 6.69
C VAL A 69 -2.35 -0.90 7.20
N GLY A 70 -3.65 -0.65 7.36
CA GLY A 70 -4.18 0.61 7.86
C GLY A 70 -3.74 0.91 9.30
N LEU A 71 -3.81 -0.07 10.21
CA LEU A 71 -3.34 0.09 11.59
C LEU A 71 -1.83 0.34 11.65
N TYR A 72 -1.06 -0.39 10.85
CA TYR A 72 0.38 -0.20 10.77
C TYR A 72 0.72 1.17 10.17
N ALA A 73 0.04 1.59 9.10
CA ALA A 73 0.23 2.89 8.46
C ALA A 73 -0.14 4.06 9.39
N LEU A 74 -1.19 3.95 10.21
CA LEU A 74 -1.51 4.94 11.24
C LEU A 74 -0.37 5.06 12.26
N THR A 75 0.18 3.93 12.70
CA THR A 75 1.30 3.90 13.65
C THR A 75 2.55 4.54 13.05
N VAL A 76 2.96 4.10 11.86
CA VAL A 76 4.14 4.63 11.17
C VAL A 76 3.97 6.11 10.84
N SER A 77 2.82 6.50 10.28
CA SER A 77 2.57 7.89 9.88
C SER A 77 2.51 8.84 11.07
N TYR A 78 2.00 8.41 12.23
CA TYR A 78 2.01 9.22 13.45
C TYR A 78 3.43 9.65 13.83
N PHE A 79 4.38 8.71 13.86
CA PHE A 79 5.78 8.99 14.17
C PHE A 79 6.50 9.68 13.01
N ALA A 80 6.32 9.21 11.77
CA ALA A 80 7.03 9.69 10.60
C ALA A 80 6.69 11.14 10.27
N THR A 81 5.40 11.49 10.23
CA THR A 81 4.94 12.82 9.78
C THR A 81 5.30 13.96 10.72
N SER A 82 5.73 13.63 11.94
CA SER A 82 6.30 14.59 12.90
C SER A 82 7.66 15.14 12.44
N ARG A 83 8.31 14.52 11.45
CA ARG A 83 9.61 14.91 10.90
C ARG A 83 9.49 15.41 9.46
N ARG A 84 10.44 16.25 9.04
CA ARG A 84 10.47 16.90 7.71
C ARG A 84 11.63 16.38 6.87
N GLY A 85 11.46 16.42 5.54
CA GLY A 85 12.50 16.11 4.56
C GLY A 85 13.12 14.72 4.75
N ILE A 86 14.45 14.68 4.82
CA ILE A 86 15.26 13.44 4.88
C ILE A 86 14.91 12.60 6.11
N TYR A 87 14.60 13.22 7.25
CA TYR A 87 14.26 12.50 8.47
C TYR A 87 12.96 11.69 8.35
N PHE A 88 12.00 12.16 7.57
CA PHE A 88 10.79 11.39 7.26
C PHE A 88 11.15 10.12 6.49
N ALA A 89 11.97 10.26 5.44
CA ALA A 89 12.40 9.14 4.61
C ALA A 89 13.17 8.09 5.42
N LEU A 90 14.15 8.52 6.22
CA LEU A 90 14.93 7.64 7.10
C LEU A 90 14.03 6.90 8.11
N LEU A 91 13.06 7.59 8.71
CA LEU A 91 12.16 6.96 9.67
C LEU A 91 11.28 5.90 9.00
N THR A 92 10.77 6.17 7.80
CA THR A 92 10.00 5.17 7.03
C THR A 92 10.85 3.96 6.60
N LEU A 93 12.13 4.17 6.30
CA LEU A 93 13.08 3.09 6.00
C LEU A 93 13.31 2.21 7.23
N ILE A 94 13.51 2.81 8.41
CA ILE A 94 13.68 2.07 9.67
C ILE A 94 12.46 1.20 9.95
N PHE A 95 11.25 1.77 9.81
CA PHE A 95 10.01 1.01 10.01
C PHE A 95 9.87 -0.15 9.03
N ALA A 96 10.27 0.03 7.76
CA ALA A 96 10.28 -1.05 6.79
C ALA A 96 11.27 -2.15 7.17
N GLU A 97 12.46 -1.79 7.64
CA GLU A 97 13.48 -2.76 8.06
C GLU A 97 13.04 -3.58 9.27
N VAL A 98 12.30 -2.96 10.21
CA VAL A 98 11.72 -3.67 11.36
C VAL A 98 10.72 -4.73 10.90
N VAL A 99 9.85 -4.41 9.95
CA VAL A 99 8.89 -5.37 9.39
C VAL A 99 9.60 -6.49 8.64
N TYR A 100 10.57 -6.14 7.79
CA TYR A 100 11.37 -7.11 7.06
C TYR A 100 12.09 -8.08 8.01
N THR A 101 12.75 -7.55 9.04
CA THR A 101 13.43 -8.35 10.07
C THR A 101 12.44 -9.25 10.80
N PHE A 102 11.27 -8.73 11.19
CA PHE A 102 10.24 -9.52 11.88
C PHE A 102 9.83 -10.75 11.07
N PHE A 103 9.50 -10.59 9.78
CA PHE A 103 9.10 -11.72 8.93
C PHE A 103 10.26 -12.67 8.65
N ARG A 104 11.46 -12.13 8.39
CA ARG A 104 12.65 -12.94 8.10
C ARG A 104 13.02 -13.87 9.25
N TYR A 105 12.91 -13.43 10.50
CA TYR A 105 13.28 -14.23 11.68
C TYR A 105 12.13 -15.06 12.26
N THR A 106 10.89 -14.83 11.84
CA THR A 106 9.74 -15.58 12.34
C THR A 106 9.44 -16.77 11.43
N GLN A 107 9.89 -17.96 11.84
CA GLN A 107 9.71 -19.21 11.08
C GLN A 107 8.23 -19.56 10.81
N THR A 108 7.32 -19.14 11.68
CA THR A 108 5.87 -19.33 11.51
C THR A 108 5.33 -18.71 10.22
N PHE A 109 6.00 -17.68 9.68
CA PHE A 109 5.61 -17.03 8.41
C PHE A 109 6.50 -17.46 7.23
N GLY A 110 7.19 -18.60 7.34
CA GLY A 110 8.09 -19.11 6.29
C GLY A 110 9.48 -18.47 6.29
N GLY A 111 9.79 -17.60 7.25
CA GLY A 111 11.13 -17.02 7.43
C GLY A 111 11.64 -16.30 6.17
N SER A 112 12.81 -16.70 5.66
CA SER A 112 13.42 -16.13 4.45
C SER A 112 12.73 -16.54 3.16
N ASP A 113 12.02 -17.68 3.15
CA ASP A 113 11.44 -18.26 1.94
C ASP A 113 10.00 -17.80 1.71
N GLY A 114 9.39 -17.21 2.75
CA GLY A 114 8.00 -16.77 2.75
C GLY A 114 6.99 -17.92 2.72
N ILE A 115 5.71 -17.58 2.57
CA ILE A 115 4.62 -18.57 2.47
C ILE A 115 4.42 -18.93 1.00
N GLN A 116 4.61 -20.21 0.67
CA GLN A 116 4.51 -20.73 -0.71
C GLN A 116 3.36 -21.73 -0.87
N GLY A 117 2.99 -22.03 -2.11
CA GLY A 117 1.98 -23.05 -2.42
C GLY A 117 0.55 -22.64 -2.05
N LEU A 118 0.27 -21.34 -1.96
CA LEU A 118 -1.04 -20.83 -1.59
C LEU A 118 -2.10 -21.17 -2.64
N PRO A 119 -3.31 -21.57 -2.22
CA PRO A 119 -4.42 -21.84 -3.12
C PRO A 119 -4.93 -20.55 -3.79
N ALA A 120 -5.59 -20.69 -4.93
CA ALA A 120 -6.17 -19.57 -5.65
C ALA A 120 -7.32 -18.91 -4.86
N PHE A 121 -7.42 -17.58 -4.95
CA PHE A 121 -8.53 -16.81 -4.38
C PHE A 121 -9.87 -17.15 -5.04
N GLN A 122 -10.97 -16.96 -4.31
CA GLN A 122 -12.33 -17.06 -4.81
C GLN A 122 -13.04 -15.70 -4.71
N VAL A 123 -13.56 -15.17 -5.83
CA VAL A 123 -14.28 -13.88 -5.87
C VAL A 123 -15.69 -14.03 -5.31
N LEU A 124 -16.34 -15.13 -5.67
CA LEU A 124 -17.62 -15.61 -5.13
C LEU A 124 -17.43 -17.07 -4.72
N PRO A 125 -18.29 -17.62 -3.83
CA PRO A 125 -18.30 -19.06 -3.58
C PRO A 125 -18.33 -19.83 -4.91
N ALA A 126 -17.35 -20.70 -5.14
CA ALA A 126 -17.15 -21.49 -6.36
C ALA A 126 -16.62 -20.79 -7.63
N VAL A 127 -16.26 -19.49 -7.57
CA VAL A 127 -15.56 -18.79 -8.69
C VAL A 127 -14.10 -18.52 -8.32
N ALA A 128 -13.22 -19.46 -8.68
CA ALA A 128 -11.79 -19.36 -8.42
C ALA A 128 -11.05 -18.49 -9.44
N ILE A 129 -9.99 -17.81 -8.98
CA ILE A 129 -9.04 -17.07 -9.81
C ILE A 129 -7.79 -17.94 -10.02
N ASP A 130 -7.97 -18.98 -10.82
CA ASP A 130 -6.95 -19.99 -11.14
C ASP A 130 -6.21 -19.67 -12.44
N ALA A 131 -6.88 -19.00 -13.39
CA ALA A 131 -6.31 -18.68 -14.69
C ALA A 131 -5.43 -17.40 -14.67
N PRO A 132 -4.24 -17.41 -15.30
CA PRO A 132 -3.39 -16.21 -15.43
C PRO A 132 -4.10 -15.02 -16.06
N ALA A 133 -5.03 -15.27 -16.98
CA ALA A 133 -5.85 -14.23 -17.60
C ALA A 133 -6.75 -13.52 -16.59
N ARG A 134 -7.34 -14.25 -15.62
CA ARG A 134 -8.21 -13.65 -14.60
C ARG A 134 -7.41 -12.78 -13.63
N LEU A 135 -6.21 -13.21 -13.24
CA LEU A 135 -5.29 -12.39 -12.43
C LEU A 135 -4.89 -11.09 -13.15
N TYR A 136 -4.60 -11.19 -14.45
CA TYR A 136 -4.28 -10.02 -15.26
C TYR A 136 -5.44 -9.01 -15.29
N TYR A 137 -6.67 -9.45 -15.58
CA TYR A 137 -7.84 -8.56 -15.57
C TYR A 137 -8.13 -7.99 -14.18
N LEU A 138 -7.87 -8.74 -13.11
CA LEU A 138 -8.01 -8.24 -11.74
C LEU A 138 -7.04 -7.09 -11.46
N VAL A 139 -5.76 -7.25 -11.81
CA VAL A 139 -4.76 -6.17 -11.60
C VAL A 139 -5.06 -4.96 -12.49
N VAL A 140 -5.54 -5.15 -13.71
CA VAL A 140 -6.01 -4.03 -14.55
C VAL A 140 -7.17 -3.30 -13.87
N ALA A 141 -8.15 -4.03 -13.34
CA ALA A 141 -9.28 -3.45 -12.62
C ALA A 141 -8.82 -2.71 -11.35
N TYR A 142 -7.88 -3.31 -10.60
CA TYR A 142 -7.28 -2.70 -9.42
C TYR A 142 -6.54 -1.39 -9.76
N LEU A 143 -5.71 -1.40 -10.81
CA LEU A 143 -4.97 -0.21 -11.24
C LEU A 143 -5.93 0.91 -11.66
N LEU A 144 -7.01 0.58 -12.38
CA LEU A 144 -8.05 1.55 -12.73
C LEU A 144 -8.73 2.13 -11.48
N LEU A 145 -9.07 1.29 -10.51
CA LEU A 145 -9.66 1.74 -9.24
C LEU A 145 -8.69 2.62 -8.45
N ALA A 146 -7.42 2.23 -8.34
CA ALA A 146 -6.37 3.01 -7.70
C ALA A 146 -6.19 4.37 -8.39
N TYR A 147 -6.21 4.41 -9.73
CA TYR A 147 -6.16 5.65 -10.49
C TYR A 147 -7.36 6.56 -10.22
N LEU A 148 -8.57 6.02 -10.24
CA LEU A 148 -9.77 6.80 -9.95
C LEU A 148 -9.76 7.32 -8.51
N ALA A 149 -9.36 6.49 -7.55
CA ALA A 149 -9.22 6.88 -6.14
C ALA A 149 -8.21 8.03 -5.98
N CYS A 150 -7.00 7.88 -6.52
CA CYS A 150 -5.98 8.94 -6.51
C CYS A 150 -6.48 10.22 -7.17
N ARG A 151 -7.15 10.11 -8.32
CA ARG A 151 -7.71 11.26 -9.05
C ARG A 151 -8.76 12.01 -8.24
N VAL A 152 -9.63 11.30 -7.52
CA VAL A 152 -10.63 11.91 -6.63
C VAL A 152 -9.94 12.60 -5.45
N VAL A 153 -9.00 11.92 -4.78
CA VAL A 153 -8.26 12.45 -3.62
C VAL A 153 -7.51 13.73 -4.00
N VAL A 154 -6.77 13.72 -5.11
CA VAL A 154 -5.97 14.86 -5.59
C VAL A 154 -6.84 16.07 -5.96
N ARG A 155 -7.97 15.86 -6.63
CA ARG A 155 -8.85 16.95 -7.07
C ARG A 155 -9.71 17.52 -5.93
N SER A 156 -9.85 16.79 -4.83
CA SER A 156 -10.60 17.23 -3.67
C SER A 156 -9.89 18.36 -2.91
N HIS A 157 -10.61 19.00 -1.98
CA HIS A 157 -10.02 19.99 -1.06
C HIS A 157 -8.82 19.43 -0.29
N PHE A 158 -8.85 18.13 0.06
CA PHE A 158 -7.74 17.46 0.73
C PHE A 158 -6.43 17.55 -0.09
N GLY A 159 -6.50 17.25 -1.39
CA GLY A 159 -5.34 17.34 -2.29
C GLY A 159 -4.80 18.77 -2.43
N GLN A 160 -5.67 19.77 -2.49
CA GLN A 160 -5.26 21.18 -2.53
C GLN A 160 -4.50 21.60 -1.26
N VAL A 161 -4.95 21.14 -0.08
CA VAL A 161 -4.26 21.38 1.19
C VAL A 161 -2.90 20.68 1.22
N LEU A 162 -2.78 19.46 0.68
CA LEU A 162 -1.49 18.77 0.57
C LEU A 162 -0.48 19.56 -0.26
N VAL A 163 -0.91 20.09 -1.42
CA VAL A 163 -0.05 20.94 -2.26
C VAL A 163 0.37 22.20 -1.50
N ALA A 164 -0.55 22.84 -0.76
CA ALA A 164 -0.20 23.98 0.08
C ALA A 164 0.82 23.63 1.17
N ILE A 165 0.71 22.44 1.78
CA ILE A 165 1.67 21.92 2.75
C ILE A 165 3.05 21.68 2.10
N ARG A 166 3.07 21.16 0.87
CA ARG A 166 4.31 20.94 0.09
C ARG A 166 5.04 22.25 -0.20
N GLU A 167 4.30 23.29 -0.60
CA GLU A 167 4.88 24.60 -0.92
C GLU A 167 5.43 25.32 0.31
N ASN A 168 4.64 25.41 1.39
CA ASN A 168 5.10 25.99 2.64
C ASN A 168 4.27 25.49 3.83
N GLU A 169 4.84 24.52 4.54
CA GLU A 169 4.20 23.89 5.69
C GLU A 169 3.86 24.86 6.82
N ASP A 170 4.75 25.83 7.09
CA ASP A 170 4.55 26.79 8.18
C ASP A 170 3.42 27.76 7.85
N ARG A 171 3.33 28.22 6.58
CA ARG A 171 2.20 29.02 6.10
C ARG A 171 0.88 28.27 6.16
N ALA A 172 0.84 27.01 5.77
CA ALA A 172 -0.37 26.18 5.88
C ALA A 172 -0.84 26.07 7.36
N ARG A 173 0.12 25.98 8.30
CA ARG A 173 -0.18 25.97 9.73
C ARG A 173 -0.72 27.31 10.23
N PHE A 174 -0.17 28.44 9.77
CA PHE A 174 -0.70 29.78 10.11
C PHE A 174 -2.12 30.01 9.58
N LEU A 175 -2.51 29.37 8.49
CA LEU A 175 -3.88 29.37 7.98
C LEU A 175 -4.85 28.47 8.78
N GLY A 176 -4.37 27.82 9.84
CA GLY A 176 -5.18 26.98 10.74
C GLY A 176 -5.30 25.51 10.33
N TYR A 177 -4.61 25.06 9.27
CA TYR A 177 -4.65 23.65 8.88
C TYR A 177 -3.80 22.79 9.82
N ASN A 178 -4.36 21.66 10.27
CA ASN A 178 -3.61 20.67 11.03
C ASN A 178 -2.75 19.80 10.10
N VAL A 179 -1.57 20.30 9.75
CA VAL A 179 -0.62 19.68 8.82
C VAL A 179 -0.41 18.18 9.10
N GLN A 180 -0.20 17.80 10.36
CA GLN A 180 0.11 16.41 10.71
C GLN A 180 -1.03 15.46 10.34
N ARG A 181 -2.28 15.85 10.59
CA ARG A 181 -3.45 15.03 10.24
C ARG A 181 -3.58 14.83 8.72
N TYR A 182 -3.31 15.87 7.92
CA TYR A 182 -3.32 15.76 6.47
C TYR A 182 -2.21 14.82 5.95
N LYS A 183 -1.00 14.94 6.51
CA LYS A 183 0.12 14.04 6.17
C LYS A 183 -0.16 12.59 6.58
N MET A 184 -0.75 12.37 7.76
CA MET A 184 -1.15 11.03 8.20
C MET A 184 -2.22 10.44 7.30
N GLY A 185 -3.22 11.24 6.92
CA GLY A 185 -4.30 10.81 6.03
C GLY A 185 -3.79 10.36 4.65
N VAL A 186 -2.88 11.12 4.03
CA VAL A 186 -2.35 10.72 2.72
C VAL A 186 -1.44 9.50 2.82
N CYS A 187 -0.69 9.37 3.92
CA CYS A 187 0.15 8.21 4.17
C CYS A 187 -0.71 6.94 4.35
N LEU A 188 -1.83 7.05 5.06
CA LEU A 188 -2.80 5.96 5.20
C LEU A 188 -3.38 5.55 3.85
N ILE A 189 -3.86 6.51 3.05
CA ILE A 189 -4.44 6.25 1.73
C ILE A 189 -3.39 5.59 0.82
N SER A 190 -2.17 6.11 0.82
CA SER A 190 -1.07 5.53 0.04
C SER A 190 -0.71 4.12 0.50
N ALA A 191 -0.68 3.86 1.81
CA ALA A 191 -0.35 2.54 2.33
C ALA A 191 -1.41 1.49 1.96
N VAL A 192 -2.69 1.85 2.10
CA VAL A 192 -3.83 0.99 1.73
C VAL A 192 -3.90 0.73 0.22
N LEU A 193 -3.44 1.67 -0.62
CA LEU A 193 -3.30 1.44 -2.06
C LEU A 193 -2.06 0.58 -2.43
N THR A 194 -1.17 0.33 -1.48
CA THR A 194 0.07 -0.41 -1.72
C THR A 194 -0.02 -1.85 -1.22
N GLY A 195 -0.60 -2.07 -0.04
CA GLY A 195 -0.75 -3.39 0.58
C GLY A 195 -2.14 -3.97 0.40
#